data_AF-A0A916HLJ3-F1
#
_entry.id   AF-A0A916HLJ3-F1
#
_cell.length_a   1.000
_cell.length_b   1.000
_cell.length_c   1.000
_cell.angle_alpha   90.00
_cell.angle_beta   90.00
_cell.angle_gamma   90.00
#
_symmetry.space_group_name_H-M   'P 1'
#
loop_
_entity.id
_entity.type
_entity.pdbx_description
1 polymer ?
#
loop_
_entity_poly.entity_id
_entity_poly.type
_entity_poly.pdbx_seq_one_letter_code
_entity_poly.pdbx_strand_id
1 'polypeptide(L)' 'MSLDRSLKLSANLAGKRSVMTRAERIGKMTADKKFDAKKDKALGLPKTLVSK' A
#
# COMPACT_ATOMS: atom_id res chain seq x y z
N MET A 1 8.86 9.00 14.22
CA MET A 1 7.57 9.70 14.38
C MET A 1 6.83 9.09 15.55
N SER A 2 7.04 9.57 16.77
CA SER A 2 6.30 9.12 17.96
C SER A 2 5.18 10.12 18.26
N LEU A 3 3.95 9.64 18.35
CA LEU A 3 2.82 10.41 18.85
C LEU A 3 2.76 10.35 20.37
N ASP A 4 2.34 11.45 20.99
CA ASP A 4 2.11 11.55 22.43
C ASP A 4 1.04 10.53 22.88
N ARG A 5 1.18 10.06 24.13
CA ARG A 5 0.37 8.95 24.65
C ARG A 5 -1.12 9.30 24.75
N SER A 6 -1.46 10.57 24.95
CA SER A 6 -2.84 11.06 24.98
C SER A 6 -3.52 10.95 23.61
N LEU A 7 -2.76 11.18 22.53
CA LEU A 7 -3.27 11.18 21.16
C LEU A 7 -3.48 9.75 20.61
N LYS A 8 -2.82 8.75 21.20
CA LYS A 8 -2.96 7.34 20.80
C LYS A 8 -4.30 6.71 21.21
N LEU A 9 -4.90 7.20 22.30
CA LEU A 9 -6.17 6.68 22.83
C LEU A 9 -7.39 7.23 22.08
N SER A 10 -7.32 8.47 21.59
CA SER A 10 -8.38 9.09 20.78
C SER A 10 -8.27 8.76 19.29
N ALA A 11 -7.06 8.52 18.79
CA ALA A 11 -6.82 8.01 17.45
C ALA A 11 -7.05 6.49 17.40
N ASN A 12 -8.31 6.05 17.54
CA ASN A 12 -8.70 4.74 17.03
C ASN A 12 -8.20 4.66 15.58
N LEU A 13 -7.31 3.69 15.33
CA LEU A 13 -6.38 3.53 14.20
C LEU A 13 -7.05 3.39 12.82
N ALA A 14 -8.01 4.25 12.46
CA ALA A 14 -8.49 4.46 11.10
C ALA A 14 -7.46 5.25 10.27
N GLY A 15 -6.17 4.95 10.47
CA GLY A 15 -5.08 5.46 9.66
C GLY A 15 -5.19 4.86 8.28
N LYS A 16 -5.67 5.65 7.31
CA LYS A 16 -5.64 5.23 5.91
C LYS A 16 -4.18 5.02 5.50
N ARG A 17 -3.88 3.84 4.97
CA ARG A 17 -2.57 3.55 4.37
C ARG A 17 -2.42 4.39 3.11
N SER A 18 -1.30 5.09 2.95
CA SER A 18 -1.04 5.89 1.75
C SER A 18 -0.75 5.02 0.51
N VAL A 19 -0.16 3.84 0.71
CA VAL A 19 0.27 2.92 -0.37
C VAL A 19 -0.38 1.56 -0.17
N MET A 20 -0.79 0.94 -1.28
CA MET A 20 -1.34 -0.42 -1.31
C MET A 20 -0.31 -1.47 -0.86
N THR A 21 -0.79 -2.57 -0.29
CA THR A 21 0.07 -3.71 0.06
C THR A 21 0.64 -4.34 -1.20
N ARG A 22 1.76 -5.04 -1.10
CA ARG A 22 2.42 -5.65 -2.26
C ARG A 22 1.48 -6.53 -3.10
N ALA A 23 0.63 -7.33 -2.47
CA ALA A 23 -0.36 -8.17 -3.17
C ALA A 23 -1.39 -7.33 -3.93
N GLU A 24 -1.93 -6.29 -3.29
CA GLU A 24 -2.85 -5.33 -3.91
C GLU A 24 -2.19 -4.62 -5.10
N ARG A 25 -0.90 -4.26 -4.98
CA ARG A 25 -0.13 -3.62 -6.08
C ARG A 25 0.05 -4.54 -7.26
N ILE A 26 0.40 -5.81 -7.02
CA ILE A 26 0.50 -6.82 -8.09
C ILE A 26 -0.85 -6.93 -8.79
N GLY A 27 -1.95 -7.13 -8.04
CA GLY A 27 -3.30 -7.25 -8.61
C GLY A 27 -3.69 -6.04 -9.46
N LYS A 28 -3.43 -4.82 -8.97
CA LYS A 28 -3.70 -3.60 -9.73
C LYS A 28 -2.83 -3.48 -10.98
N MET A 29 -1.53 -3.76 -10.87
CA MET A 29 -0.62 -3.68 -12.02
C MET A 29 -0.87 -4.77 -13.06
N THR A 30 -1.34 -5.95 -12.64
CA THR A 30 -1.80 -6.99 -13.57
C THR A 30 -3.07 -6.56 -14.30
N ALA A 31 -4.01 -5.91 -13.60
CA ALA A 31 -5.20 -5.33 -14.24
C ALA A 31 -4.84 -4.22 -15.23
N ASP A 32 -3.85 -3.39 -14.88
CA ASP A 32 -3.32 -2.33 -15.73
C ASP A 32 -2.41 -2.84 -16.86
N LYS A 33 -2.19 -4.17 -16.98
CA LYS A 33 -1.28 -4.83 -17.94
C LYS A 33 0.19 -4.35 -17.86
N LYS A 34 0.60 -3.83 -16.70
CA LYS A 34 1.95 -3.30 -16.43
C LYS A 34 2.83 -4.26 -15.62
N PHE A 35 2.36 -5.47 -15.35
CA PHE A 35 3.09 -6.49 -14.61
C PHE A 35 2.78 -7.90 -15.14
N ASP A 36 3.81 -8.67 -15.45
CA ASP A 36 3.73 -10.09 -15.82
C ASP A 36 4.34 -10.95 -14.71
N ALA A 37 3.50 -11.74 -14.03
CA ALA A 37 3.91 -12.57 -12.90
C ALA A 37 4.99 -13.63 -13.23
N LYS A 38 5.21 -13.92 -14.52
CA LYS A 38 6.23 -14.88 -14.97
C LYS A 38 7.58 -14.24 -15.28
N LYS A 39 7.60 -12.95 -15.61
CA LYS A 39 8.82 -12.25 -16.07
C LYS A 39 9.29 -11.21 -15.07
N ASP A 40 8.36 -10.58 -14.38
CA ASP A 40 8.66 -9.47 -13.49
C ASP A 40 8.85 -9.94 -12.06
N LYS A 41 9.90 -9.40 -11.43
CA LYS A 41 10.14 -9.64 -10.01
C LYS A 41 9.08 -8.90 -9.20
N ALA A 42 8.45 -9.63 -8.28
CA ALA A 42 7.47 -9.04 -7.38
C ALA A 42 8.08 -8.00 -6.39
N LEU A 43 9.40 -7.81 -6.38
CA LEU A 43 10.13 -6.82 -5.56
C LEU A 43 10.45 -5.59 -6.40
N GLY A 44 10.45 -4.40 -5.79
CA GLY A 44 10.73 -3.14 -6.50
C GLY A 44 9.54 -2.54 -7.26
N LEU A 45 8.32 -3.04 -7.03
CA LEU A 45 7.11 -2.48 -7.64
C LEU A 45 6.95 -0.99 -7.31
N PRO A 46 6.45 -0.17 -8.25
CA PRO A 46 6.16 1.24 -8.01
C PRO A 46 5.15 1.42 -6.86
N LYS A 47 5.28 2.53 -6.13
CA LYS A 47 4.36 2.88 -5.04
C LYS A 47 3.02 3.30 -5.63
N THR A 48 2.06 2.39 -5.69
CA THR A 48 0.70 2.70 -6.13
C THR A 48 -0.15 3.11 -4.92
N LEU A 49 -0.73 4.31 -5.00
CA LEU A 49 -1.54 4.88 -3.94
C LEU A 49 -2.89 4.15 -3.79
N VAL A 50 -3.40 4.12 -2.57
CA VAL A 50 -4.78 3.71 -2.30
C VAL A 50 -5.71 4.78 -2.89
N SER A 51 -6.76 4.36 -3.61
CA SER A 51 -7.77 5.29 -4.16
C SER A 51 -8.36 6.16 -3.04
N LYS A 52 -8.72 7.41 -3.34
CA LYS A 52 -9.28 8.34 -2.35
C LYS A 52 -10.59 7.79 -1.78
#